data_AF-A0A7W0SKE1-F1
#
_entry.id   AF-A0A7W0SKE1-F1
#
_cell.length_a   1.000
_cell.length_b   1.000
_cell.length_c   1.000
_cell.angle_alpha   90.00
_cell.angle_beta   90.00
_cell.angle_gamma   90.00
#
_symmetry.space_group_name_H-M   'P 1'
#
loop_
_entity.id
_entity.type
_entity.pdbx_description
1 polymer ?
#
loop_
_entity_poly.entity_id
_entity_poly.type
_entity_poly.pdbx_seq_one_letter_code
_entity_poly.pdbx_strand_id
1 'polypeptide(L)'
;MDDSITIITNNVPRPILSGYELTDSERAEFNYIDFTTTDGSFFRYKGEVYDLDDGFEYVGTPTNFPNWHGIQPDSFFSGILIRYIHDNNYEEIVVGRYYV
;
A
#
# COMPACT_ATOMS: atom_id res chain seq x y z
N MET A 1 14.48 10.78 23.72
CA MET A 1 14.74 11.29 22.37
C MET A 1 13.39 11.40 21.72
N ASP A 2 13.09 12.55 21.15
CA ASP A 2 11.86 12.75 20.38
C ASP A 2 12.18 12.18 18.99
N ASP A 3 11.94 10.87 18.81
CA ASP A 3 12.17 10.20 17.52
C ASP A 3 11.07 10.69 16.57
N SER A 4 11.33 11.84 15.95
CA SER A 4 10.36 12.54 15.13
C SER A 4 10.10 11.75 13.85
N ILE A 5 8.89 11.22 13.72
CA ILE A 5 8.44 10.51 12.52
C ILE A 5 8.54 11.43 11.30
N THR A 6 9.30 11.01 10.30
CA THR A 6 9.42 11.70 9.00
C THR A 6 8.66 10.92 7.94
N ILE A 7 7.75 11.58 7.21
CA ILE A 7 7.00 10.98 6.10
C ILE A 7 7.42 11.62 4.78
N ILE A 8 7.84 10.79 3.82
CA ILE A 8 8.20 11.21 2.47
C ILE A 8 7.14 10.71 1.48
N THR A 9 6.51 11.63 0.75
CA THR A 9 5.54 11.34 -0.31
C THR A 9 5.64 12.37 -1.42
N ASN A 10 5.39 11.95 -2.66
CA ASN A 10 5.25 12.85 -3.80
C ASN A 10 3.78 13.22 -4.09
N ASN A 11 2.83 12.70 -3.31
CA ASN A 11 1.38 12.89 -3.49
C ASN A 11 0.85 12.56 -4.90
N VAL A 12 1.55 11.68 -5.63
CA VAL A 12 1.10 11.22 -6.95
C VAL A 12 0.14 10.04 -6.76
N PRO A 13 -1.11 10.12 -7.27
CA PRO A 13 -2.03 8.99 -7.28
C PRO A 13 -1.46 7.82 -8.07
N ARG A 14 -1.78 6.61 -7.61
CA ARG A 14 -1.42 5.34 -8.22
C ARG A 14 -2.69 4.51 -8.36
N PRO A 15 -2.95 3.91 -9.53
CA PRO A 15 -4.12 3.06 -9.72
C PRO A 15 -4.01 1.83 -8.84
N ILE A 16 -5.15 1.43 -8.29
CA ILE A 16 -5.37 0.09 -7.76
C ILE A 16 -5.61 -0.82 -8.95
N LEU A 17 -4.94 -1.96 -8.93
CA LEU A 17 -4.93 -2.93 -9.99
C LEU A 17 -5.66 -4.18 -9.54
N SER A 18 -6.40 -4.78 -10.45
CA SER A 18 -6.84 -6.16 -10.31
C SER A 18 -5.66 -7.11 -10.51
N GLY A 19 -5.75 -8.31 -9.93
CA GLY A 19 -4.84 -9.42 -10.24
C GLY A 19 -4.73 -9.69 -11.75
N TYR A 20 -5.81 -9.45 -12.51
CA TYR A 20 -5.81 -9.61 -13.97
C TYR A 20 -4.88 -8.63 -14.71
N GLU A 21 -4.50 -7.51 -14.09
CA GLU A 21 -3.61 -6.48 -14.64
C GLU A 21 -2.13 -6.69 -14.25
N LEU A 22 -1.86 -7.70 -13.42
CA LEU A 22 -0.51 -8.15 -13.11
C LEU A 22 0.03 -9.03 -14.24
N THR A 23 1.33 -8.91 -14.47
CA THR A 23 2.09 -9.84 -15.31
C THR A 23 2.18 -11.22 -14.66
N ASP A 24 2.44 -12.26 -15.46
CA ASP A 24 2.60 -13.62 -14.93
C ASP A 24 3.74 -13.73 -13.89
N SER A 25 4.82 -12.94 -14.06
CA SER A 25 5.91 -12.89 -13.09
C SER A 25 5.51 -12.22 -11.79
N GLU A 26 4.74 -11.13 -11.84
CA GLU A 26 4.22 -10.46 -10.63
C GLU A 26 3.22 -11.38 -9.90
N ARG A 27 2.30 -12.05 -10.62
CA ARG A 27 1.36 -13.00 -10.00
C ARG A 27 2.05 -14.16 -9.30
N ALA A 28 3.18 -14.62 -9.83
CA ALA A 28 3.94 -15.72 -9.24
C ALA A 28 4.46 -15.42 -7.83
N GLU A 29 4.61 -14.14 -7.48
CA GLU A 29 5.01 -13.70 -6.13
C GLU A 29 3.87 -13.87 -5.11
N PHE A 30 2.62 -13.84 -5.57
CA PHE A 30 1.41 -13.99 -4.75
C PHE A 30 0.87 -15.42 -4.79
N ASN A 31 1.73 -16.40 -4.54
CA ASN A 31 1.39 -17.84 -4.62
C ASN A 31 0.32 -18.32 -3.61
N TYR A 32 -0.06 -17.45 -2.66
CA TYR A 32 -1.14 -17.68 -1.71
C TYR A 32 -2.52 -17.31 -2.28
N ILE A 33 -2.58 -16.61 -3.42
CA ILE A 33 -3.81 -16.22 -4.10
C ILE A 33 -4.07 -17.17 -5.27
N ASP A 34 -5.25 -17.79 -5.27
CA ASP A 34 -5.75 -18.48 -6.45
C ASP A 34 -6.52 -17.50 -7.36
N PHE A 35 -5.79 -16.89 -8.30
CA PHE A 35 -6.33 -15.93 -9.27
C PHE A 35 -7.45 -16.51 -10.19
N THR A 36 -7.71 -17.81 -10.15
CA THR A 36 -8.82 -18.41 -10.90
C THR A 36 -10.16 -18.36 -10.17
N THR A 37 -10.12 -18.20 -8.84
CA THR A 37 -11.31 -18.23 -7.97
C THR A 37 -11.52 -16.95 -7.18
N THR A 38 -10.45 -16.21 -6.90
CA THR A 38 -10.50 -14.91 -6.23
C THR A 38 -9.64 -13.90 -6.96
N ASP A 39 -9.99 -12.64 -6.81
CA ASP A 39 -9.13 -11.52 -7.22
C ASP A 39 -8.60 -10.80 -5.96
N GLY A 40 -7.58 -9.97 -6.13
CA GLY A 40 -7.01 -9.13 -5.09
C GLY A 40 -6.84 -7.68 -5.56
N SER A 41 -6.60 -6.78 -4.63
CA SER A 41 -6.35 -5.37 -4.92
C SER A 41 -4.86 -5.06 -4.81
N PHE A 42 -4.22 -4.60 -5.88
CA PHE A 42 -2.77 -4.40 -5.91
C PHE A 42 -2.37 -2.97 -6.28
N PHE A 43 -1.12 -2.60 -6.03
CA PHE A 43 -0.53 -1.38 -6.60
C PHE A 43 0.96 -1.53 -6.85
N ARG A 44 1.49 -0.76 -7.80
CA ARG A 44 2.92 -0.71 -8.10
C ARG A 44 3.59 0.45 -7.38
N TYR A 45 4.67 0.17 -6.67
CA TYR A 45 5.49 1.19 -6.02
C TYR A 45 6.96 0.83 -6.04
N LYS A 46 7.79 1.74 -6.57
CA LYS A 46 9.26 1.60 -6.62
C LYS A 46 9.79 0.30 -7.25
N GLY A 47 9.05 -0.27 -8.21
CA GLY A 47 9.45 -1.47 -8.95
C GLY A 47 8.87 -2.76 -8.38
N GLU A 48 8.17 -2.69 -7.24
CA GLU A 48 7.53 -3.82 -6.58
C GLU A 48 6.00 -3.74 -6.73
N VAL A 49 5.32 -4.88 -6.60
CA VAL A 49 3.87 -4.98 -6.48
C VAL A 49 3.51 -5.28 -5.03
N TYR A 50 2.52 -4.56 -4.52
CA TYR A 50 1.99 -4.76 -3.18
C TYR A 50 0.54 -5.18 -3.26
N ASP A 51 0.18 -6.17 -2.46
CA ASP A 51 -1.21 -6.52 -2.15
C ASP A 51 -1.75 -5.52 -1.11
N LEU A 52 -2.94 -4.98 -1.35
CA LEU A 52 -3.63 -4.09 -0.41
C LEU A 52 -4.41 -4.87 0.65
N ASP A 53 -4.83 -6.10 0.32
CA ASP A 53 -5.62 -6.96 1.19
C ASP A 53 -4.72 -7.76 2.15
N ASP A 54 -3.43 -7.91 1.82
CA ASP A 54 -2.42 -8.53 2.66
C ASP A 54 -1.26 -7.58 3.01
N GLY A 55 -0.85 -7.55 4.28
CA GLY A 55 0.28 -6.76 4.75
C GLY A 55 0.00 -5.30 5.14
N PHE A 56 -1.17 -4.75 4.81
CA PHE A 56 -1.59 -3.44 5.31
C PHE A 56 -2.53 -3.55 6.51
N GLU A 57 -2.10 -3.06 7.66
CA GLU A 57 -3.01 -2.83 8.78
C GLU A 57 -3.87 -1.61 8.47
N TYR A 58 -5.16 -1.83 8.21
CA TYR A 58 -6.17 -0.77 8.10
C TYR A 58 -6.49 -0.22 9.49
N VAL A 59 -5.59 0.60 10.00
CA VAL A 59 -5.80 1.32 11.24
C VAL A 59 -6.69 2.50 10.91
N GLY A 60 -7.90 2.55 11.49
CA GLY A 60 -8.73 3.76 11.42
C GLY A 60 -7.90 4.94 11.91
N THR A 61 -7.45 5.80 10.99
CA THR A 61 -6.45 6.88 11.19
C THR A 61 -5.42 6.57 12.31
N PRO A 62 -4.28 5.93 12.01
CA PRO A 62 -3.29 5.61 13.04
C PRO A 62 -2.93 6.88 13.82
N THR A 63 -2.93 6.84 15.16
CA THR A 63 -2.63 8.01 16.01
C THR A 63 -1.31 8.69 15.63
N ASN A 64 -0.36 7.89 15.13
CA ASN A 64 0.97 8.34 14.72
C ASN A 64 1.06 8.77 13.24
N PHE A 65 0.06 8.46 12.42
CA PHE A 65 0.04 8.74 10.98
C PHE A 65 -1.30 9.38 10.58
N PRO A 66 -1.58 10.61 11.04
CA PRO A 66 -2.81 11.30 10.69
C PRO A 66 -2.95 11.42 9.17
N ASN A 67 -4.17 11.19 8.67
CA ASN A 67 -4.55 11.18 7.26
C ASN A 67 -4.11 9.97 6.43
N TRP A 68 -3.37 9.00 6.98
CA TRP A 68 -3.07 7.75 6.27
C TRP A 68 -4.07 6.66 6.66
N HIS A 69 -4.38 5.76 5.73
CA HIS A 69 -5.47 4.77 5.87
C HIS A 69 -4.94 3.34 6.08
N GLY A 70 -3.69 3.08 5.71
CA GLY A 70 -3.05 1.78 5.94
C GLY A 70 -1.55 1.94 6.12
N ILE A 71 -0.96 1.00 6.85
CA ILE A 71 0.48 0.92 7.11
C ILE A 71 0.97 -0.51 6.89
N GLN A 72 2.11 -0.63 6.23
CA GLN A 72 2.88 -1.88 6.12
C GLN A 72 4.30 -1.60 6.59
N PRO A 73 4.66 -2.00 7.83
CA PRO A 73 6.02 -1.86 8.34
C PRO A 73 7.01 -2.69 7.49
N ASP A 74 8.11 -2.09 7.05
CA ASP A 74 9.24 -2.83 6.46
C ASP A 74 10.31 -3.16 7.52
N SER A 75 10.36 -2.39 8.60
CA SER A 75 11.18 -2.60 9.79
C SER A 75 10.56 -1.94 11.02
N PHE A 76 11.24 -2.02 12.17
CA PHE A 76 10.82 -1.27 13.36
C PHE A 76 10.89 0.26 13.14
N PHE A 77 11.76 0.74 12.25
CA PHE A 77 12.04 2.16 12.05
C PHE A 77 11.47 2.72 10.75
N SER A 78 10.88 1.90 9.88
CA SER A 78 10.40 2.35 8.58
C SER A 78 9.28 1.47 8.03
N GLY A 79 8.61 1.98 7.01
CA GLY A 79 7.59 1.24 6.28
C GLY A 79 6.85 2.10 5.27
N ILE A 80 5.78 1.52 4.73
CA ILE A 80 4.94 2.10 3.70
C ILE A 80 3.62 2.55 4.32
N LEU A 81 3.12 3.70 3.88
CA LEU A 81 1.79 4.21 4.19
C LEU A 81 0.99 4.32 2.91
N ILE A 82 -0.30 4.00 2.99
CA ILE A 82 -1.26 4.18 1.89
C ILE A 82 -2.41 5.09 2.31
N ARG A 83 -2.92 5.85 1.34
CA ARG A 83 -4.08 6.71 1.51
C ARG A 83 -4.92 6.68 0.24
N TYR A 84 -6.14 6.14 0.34
CA TYR A 84 -7.13 6.21 -0.73
C TYR A 84 -7.46 7.66 -1.12
N ILE A 85 -7.66 7.86 -2.43
CA ILE A 85 -8.19 9.09 -3.01
C ILE A 85 -9.71 8.93 -3.16
N HIS A 86 -10.46 9.61 -2.30
CA HIS A 86 -11.93 9.55 -2.27
C HIS A 86 -12.57 10.06 -3.56
N ASP A 87 -12.00 11.11 -4.17
CA ASP A 87 -12.59 11.78 -5.33
C ASP A 87 -12.60 10.93 -6.61
N ASN A 88 -11.88 9.81 -6.62
CA ASN A 88 -11.82 8.88 -7.75
C ASN A 88 -12.38 7.49 -7.38
N ASN A 89 -13.54 7.46 -6.74
CA ASN A 89 -14.25 6.23 -6.35
C ASN A 89 -13.39 5.20 -5.58
N TYR A 90 -12.35 5.65 -4.86
CA TYR A 90 -11.40 4.79 -4.15
C TYR A 90 -10.56 3.87 -5.05
N GLU A 91 -10.47 4.14 -6.36
CA GLU A 91 -9.68 3.35 -7.31
C GLU A 91 -8.20 3.75 -7.37
N GLU A 92 -7.81 4.78 -6.63
CA GLU A 92 -6.43 5.25 -6.55
C GLU A 92 -5.97 5.45 -5.12
N ILE A 93 -4.66 5.28 -4.91
CA ILE A 93 -3.99 5.55 -3.64
C ILE A 93 -2.81 6.49 -3.81
N VAL A 94 -2.46 7.20 -2.75
CA VAL A 94 -1.14 7.82 -2.57
C VAL A 94 -0.32 6.96 -1.64
N VAL A 95 0.97 6.83 -1.96
CA VAL A 95 1.92 6.03 -1.19
C VAL A 95 2.97 6.94 -0.56
N GLY A 96 3.21 6.76 0.73
CA GLY A 96 4.26 7.42 1.51
C GLY A 96 5.23 6.41 2.12
N ARG A 97 6.39 6.89 2.55
CA ARG A 97 7.31 6.12 3.42
C ARG A 97 7.51 6.86 4.72
N TYR A 98 7.39 6.17 5.84
CA TYR A 98 7.76 6.71 7.14
C TYR A 98 9.15 6.26 7.56
N TYR A 99 9.81 7.09 8.35
CA TYR A 99 11.06 6.81 9.05
C TYR A 99 10.95 7.35 10.46
N VAL A 100 11.39 6.56 11.44
CA VAL A 100 11.44 6.89 12.87
C VAL A 100 12.90 7.04 13.28
#